data_AF-A0A1I7YL00-F1
#
_entry.id   AF-A0A1I7YL00-F1
#
_cell.length_a   1.000
_cell.length_b   1.000
_cell.length_c   1.000
_cell.angle_alpha   90.00
_cell.angle_beta   90.00
_cell.angle_gamma   90.00
#
_symmetry.space_group_name_H-M   'P 1'
#
loop_
_entity.id
_entity.type
_entity.pdbx_description
1 polymer ?
#
loop_
_entity_poly.entity_id
_entity_poly.type
_entity_poly.pdbx_seq_one_letter_code
_entity_poly.pdbx_strand_id
1 'polypeptide(L)'
;MKSFFVVFALAFALVSAHPLEEKQCEENEHFASSECNGCDLTCFGREHTICPLMCYPPKCMCNKGFYRDPMNRCVAPQQCPQVLPPRGNGGESVRKAEKEPKCGQNEHFSASNCNGCDFTCRYRERTPCPAMCYPPKCMCNKGFYRDPMNRCVAPQQCPQILPPFKA
;
A
#
# COMPACT_ATOMS: atom_id res chain seq x y z
N MET A 1 14.11 -23.27 -57.22
CA MET A 1 13.63 -21.93 -56.80
C MET A 1 12.34 -21.99 -56.00
N LYS A 2 11.30 -22.73 -56.41
CA LYS A 2 10.03 -22.88 -55.64
C LYS A 2 10.21 -23.46 -54.23
N SER A 3 11.13 -24.42 -54.07
CA SER A 3 11.38 -25.10 -52.78
C SER A 3 12.03 -24.21 -51.72
N PHE A 4 12.85 -23.23 -52.13
CA PHE A 4 13.51 -22.29 -51.21
C PHE A 4 12.53 -21.26 -50.62
N PHE A 5 11.54 -20.81 -51.41
CA PHE A 5 10.48 -19.91 -50.92
C PHE A 5 9.57 -20.58 -49.88
N VAL A 6 9.31 -21.89 -50.01
CA VAL A 6 8.49 -22.65 -49.05
C VAL A 6 9.21 -22.80 -47.70
N VAL A 7 10.53 -23.07 -47.72
CA VAL A 7 11.33 -23.20 -46.49
C VAL A 7 11.47 -21.86 -45.78
N PHE A 8 11.67 -20.76 -46.52
CA PHE A 8 11.70 -19.41 -45.93
C PHE A 8 10.35 -18.99 -45.32
N ALA A 9 9.22 -19.30 -45.98
CA ALA A 9 7.90 -18.99 -45.46
C ALA A 9 7.56 -19.76 -44.17
N LEU A 10 7.97 -21.04 -44.07
CA LEU A 10 7.80 -21.84 -42.85
C LEU A 10 8.68 -21.35 -41.70
N ALA A 11 9.91 -20.89 -41.99
CA ALA A 11 10.80 -20.31 -40.98
C ALA A 11 10.25 -19.00 -40.40
N PHE A 12 9.62 -18.14 -41.22
CA PHE A 12 8.99 -16.91 -40.74
C PHE A 12 7.70 -17.14 -39.93
N ALA A 13 6.96 -18.22 -40.22
CA ALA A 13 5.77 -18.59 -39.44
C ALA A 13 6.11 -19.10 -38.03
N LEU A 14 7.29 -19.69 -37.83
CA LEU A 14 7.74 -20.15 -36.50
C LEU A 14 8.34 -19.03 -35.64
N VAL A 15 8.86 -17.96 -36.25
CA VAL A 15 9.43 -16.79 -35.52
C VAL A 15 8.36 -15.82 -35.01
N SER A 16 7.14 -15.88 -35.54
CA SER A 16 6.06 -14.92 -35.20
C SER A 16 5.14 -15.37 -34.06
N ALA A 17 5.28 -16.59 -33.55
CA ALA A 17 4.60 -17.03 -32.34
C ALA A 17 5.40 -16.66 -31.08
N HIS A 18 5.53 -15.36 -30.81
CA HIS A 18 5.80 -14.93 -29.44
C HIS A 18 4.56 -15.32 -28.63
N PRO A 19 4.67 -16.13 -27.57
CA PRO A 19 3.56 -16.33 -26.65
C PRO A 19 3.17 -14.94 -26.16
N LEU A 20 1.92 -14.52 -26.39
CA LEU A 20 1.35 -13.43 -25.61
C LEU A 20 1.48 -13.90 -24.17
N GLU A 21 2.43 -13.31 -23.44
CA GLU A 21 2.61 -13.55 -22.01
C GLU A 21 1.27 -13.19 -21.37
N GLU A 22 0.46 -14.21 -21.11
CA GLU A 22 -0.83 -14.05 -20.48
C GLU A 22 -0.53 -13.48 -19.11
N LYS A 23 -0.83 -12.19 -18.90
CA LYS A 23 -0.52 -11.51 -17.65
C LYS A 23 -1.36 -12.16 -16.56
N GLN A 24 -0.71 -13.08 -15.84
CA GLN A 24 -1.35 -13.92 -14.87
C GLN A 24 -1.48 -13.12 -13.56
N CYS A 25 -2.72 -12.95 -13.12
CA CYS A 25 -3.04 -12.38 -11.82
C CYS A 25 -3.37 -13.50 -10.82
N GLU A 26 -3.26 -13.18 -9.53
CA GLU A 26 -3.52 -14.13 -8.46
C GLU A 26 -5.02 -14.37 -8.25
N GLU A 27 -5.36 -15.24 -7.30
CA GLU A 27 -6.76 -15.51 -6.95
C GLU A 27 -7.51 -14.22 -6.58
N ASN A 28 -8.73 -14.10 -7.09
CA ASN A 28 -9.62 -12.94 -6.89
C ASN A 28 -9.09 -11.61 -7.44
N GLU A 29 -8.18 -11.67 -8.42
CA GLU A 29 -7.70 -10.54 -9.19
C GLU A 29 -8.11 -10.62 -10.67
N HIS A 30 -8.08 -9.48 -11.36
CA HIS A 30 -8.14 -9.39 -12.81
C HIS A 30 -7.05 -8.44 -13.31
N PHE A 31 -6.55 -8.67 -14.52
CA PHE A 31 -5.59 -7.77 -15.15
C PHE A 31 -6.32 -6.54 -15.69
N ALA A 32 -6.12 -5.38 -15.07
CA ALA A 32 -6.66 -4.12 -15.55
C ALA A 32 -5.69 -3.51 -16.58
N SER A 33 -6.05 -3.61 -17.86
CA SER A 33 -5.18 -3.24 -18.99
C SER A 33 -5.24 -1.76 -19.38
N SER A 34 -6.08 -0.95 -18.72
CA SER A 34 -6.18 0.48 -19.01
C SER A 34 -4.90 1.21 -18.61
N GLU A 35 -4.54 2.27 -19.35
CA GLU A 35 -3.44 3.18 -19.00
C GLU A 35 -3.74 4.05 -17.78
N CYS A 36 -5.02 4.14 -17.38
CA CYS A 36 -5.45 4.83 -16.17
C CYS A 36 -6.38 3.91 -15.37
N ASN A 37 -5.79 3.18 -14.43
CA ASN A 37 -6.50 2.37 -13.44
C ASN A 37 -6.63 3.08 -12.10
N GLY A 38 -7.62 2.66 -11.32
CA GLY A 38 -7.82 3.11 -9.95
C GLY A 38 -6.96 2.39 -8.91
N CYS A 39 -7.36 2.52 -7.65
CA CYS A 39 -6.78 1.80 -6.52
C CYS A 39 -7.69 0.64 -6.08
N ASP A 40 -7.14 -0.32 -5.34
CA ASP A 40 -7.93 -1.37 -4.71
C ASP A 40 -8.47 -0.89 -3.36
N LEU A 41 -9.64 -1.39 -2.96
CA LEU A 41 -10.09 -1.27 -1.58
C LEU A 41 -9.15 -2.09 -0.69
N THR A 42 -8.80 -1.57 0.49
CA THR A 42 -7.89 -2.26 1.40
C THR A 42 -8.63 -2.81 2.61
N CYS A 43 -8.12 -3.89 3.21
CA CYS A 43 -8.68 -4.44 4.44
C CYS A 43 -8.73 -3.42 5.60
N PHE A 44 -7.91 -2.37 5.53
CA PHE A 44 -7.88 -1.23 6.43
C PHE A 44 -8.78 -0.11 5.92
N GLY A 45 -9.44 0.60 6.84
CA GLY A 45 -10.27 1.74 6.47
C GLY A 45 -11.38 1.41 5.47
N ARG A 46 -12.06 0.28 5.61
CA ARG A 46 -13.06 -0.20 4.61
C ARG A 46 -14.14 0.84 4.27
N GLU A 47 -14.52 1.66 5.24
CA GLU A 47 -15.52 2.73 5.09
C GLU A 47 -14.92 4.08 4.65
N HIS A 48 -13.59 4.18 4.64
CA HIS A 48 -12.84 5.43 4.44
C HIS A 48 -11.72 5.29 3.41
N THR A 49 -11.71 4.21 2.63
CA THR A 49 -10.74 4.05 1.55
C THR A 49 -11.14 4.97 0.41
N ILE A 50 -10.47 6.10 0.32
CA ILE A 50 -10.61 7.04 -0.79
C ILE A 50 -9.48 6.74 -1.78
N CYS A 51 -9.81 6.24 -2.97
CA CYS A 51 -8.84 6.16 -4.05
C CYS A 51 -8.48 7.59 -4.50
N PRO A 52 -7.19 7.98 -4.46
CA PRO A 52 -6.79 9.26 -5.02
C PRO A 52 -7.15 9.31 -6.51
N LEU A 53 -7.47 10.50 -7.01
CA LEU A 53 -7.73 10.75 -8.43
C LEU A 53 -6.41 10.75 -9.24
N MET A 54 -5.64 9.67 -9.12
CA MET A 54 -4.39 9.43 -9.83
C MET A 54 -4.51 8.18 -10.69
N CYS A 55 -3.97 8.22 -11.89
CA CYS A 55 -3.92 7.09 -12.79
C CYS A 55 -2.78 6.15 -12.39
N TYR A 56 -3.11 4.88 -12.18
CA TYR A 56 -2.12 3.81 -12.06
C TYR A 56 -1.95 3.10 -13.41
N PRO A 57 -0.73 2.65 -13.77
CA PRO A 57 -0.49 1.89 -15.00
C PRO A 57 -1.21 0.53 -14.99
N PRO A 58 -1.20 -0.22 -16.11
CA PRO A 58 -1.75 -1.57 -16.18
C PRO A 58 -1.20 -2.48 -15.06
N LYS A 59 -2.10 -3.07 -14.25
CA LYS A 59 -1.75 -3.91 -13.10
C LYS A 59 -2.86 -4.92 -12.78
N CYS A 60 -2.54 -5.92 -11.96
CA CYS A 60 -3.56 -6.77 -11.34
C CYS A 60 -4.33 -5.97 -10.28
N MET A 61 -5.65 -6.00 -10.36
CA MET A 61 -6.57 -5.32 -9.43
C MET A 61 -7.48 -6.34 -8.77
N CYS A 62 -7.90 -6.07 -7.54
CA CYS A 62 -8.86 -6.92 -6.86
C CYS A 62 -10.19 -6.90 -7.62
N ASN A 63 -10.83 -8.07 -7.71
CA ASN A 63 -12.19 -8.16 -8.23
C ASN A 63 -13.16 -7.35 -7.36
N LYS A 64 -14.26 -6.88 -7.96
CA LYS A 64 -15.28 -6.11 -7.25
C LYS A 64 -15.76 -6.86 -6.00
N GLY A 65 -15.70 -6.21 -4.84
CA GLY A 65 -16.10 -6.79 -3.55
C GLY A 65 -14.97 -7.47 -2.77
N PHE A 66 -13.79 -7.65 -3.38
CA PHE A 66 -12.58 -8.12 -2.70
C PHE A 66 -11.71 -6.95 -2.23
N TYR A 67 -10.92 -7.21 -1.21
CA TYR A 67 -10.09 -6.22 -0.52
C TYR A 67 -8.65 -6.69 -0.50
N ARG A 68 -7.71 -5.78 -0.77
CA ARG A 68 -6.29 -6.07 -0.70
C ARG A 68 -5.84 -6.10 0.76
N ASP A 69 -5.30 -7.25 1.18
CA ASP A 69 -4.77 -7.48 2.52
C ASP A 69 -3.32 -6.98 2.67
N PRO A 70 -2.74 -6.98 3.88
CA PRO A 70 -1.36 -6.53 4.11
C PRO A 70 -0.30 -7.42 3.45
N MET A 71 -0.68 -8.64 3.08
CA MET A 71 0.15 -9.61 2.37
C MET A 71 -0.01 -9.49 0.85
N ASN A 72 -0.67 -8.42 0.39
CA ASN A 72 -0.92 -8.10 -1.02
C ASN A 72 -1.85 -9.10 -1.75
N ARG A 73 -2.71 -9.80 -1.02
CA ARG A 73 -3.70 -10.73 -1.59
C ARG A 73 -5.08 -10.10 -1.63
N CYS A 74 -5.89 -10.43 -2.64
CA CYS A 74 -7.28 -10.03 -2.71
C CYS A 74 -8.16 -11.06 -2.00
N VAL A 75 -8.77 -10.66 -0.88
CA VAL A 75 -9.53 -11.54 -0.01
C VAL A 75 -10.96 -11.03 0.18
N ALA A 76 -11.88 -11.93 0.53
CA ALA A 76 -13.24 -11.55 0.88
C ALA A 76 -13.24 -10.71 2.18
N PRO A 77 -14.23 -9.82 2.38
CA PRO A 77 -14.28 -8.92 3.54
C PRO A 77 -14.17 -9.65 4.90
N GLN A 78 -14.68 -10.88 5.00
CA GLN A 78 -14.68 -11.69 6.22
C GLN A 78 -13.29 -12.26 6.53
N GLN A 79 -12.40 -12.35 5.54
CA GLN A 79 -11.05 -12.89 5.66
C GLN A 79 -10.01 -11.81 5.99
N CYS A 80 -10.37 -10.54 5.85
CA CYS A 80 -9.51 -9.43 6.24
C CYS A 80 -9.18 -9.51 7.74
N PRO A 81 -7.92 -9.24 8.14
CA PRO A 81 -7.49 -9.36 9.51
C PRO A 81 -8.29 -8.41 10.42
N GLN A 82 -8.82 -8.96 11.51
CA GLN A 82 -9.44 -8.17 12.57
C GLN A 82 -8.31 -7.60 13.42
N VAL A 83 -7.99 -6.32 13.25
CA VAL A 83 -7.14 -5.62 14.23
C VAL A 83 -8.05 -5.29 15.40
N LEU A 84 -8.19 -6.24 16.31
CA LEU A 84 -8.83 -5.96 17.59
C LEU A 84 -7.91 -4.98 18.33
N PRO A 85 -8.40 -3.81 18.79
CA PRO A 85 -7.65 -3.05 19.78
C PRO A 85 -7.49 -3.94 21.02
N PRO A 86 -6.43 -3.76 21.84
CA PRO A 86 -6.36 -4.39 23.14
C PRO A 86 -7.53 -3.88 23.98
N ARG A 87 -8.67 -4.58 23.95
CA ARG A 87 -9.75 -4.35 24.90
C ARG A 87 -9.27 -4.95 26.21
N GLY A 88 -8.85 -4.07 27.11
CA GLY A 88 -8.88 -4.38 28.52
C GLY A 88 -10.27 -4.88 28.91
N ASN A 89 -10.27 -5.98 29.66
CA ASN A 89 -11.39 -6.63 30.35
C ASN A 89 -12.34 -7.51 29.53
N GLY A 90 -12.07 -8.83 29.63
CA GLY A 90 -13.09 -9.85 29.87
C GLY A 90 -13.72 -10.50 28.64
N GLY A 91 -13.15 -11.62 28.20
CA GLY A 91 -13.79 -12.53 27.24
C GLY A 91 -12.78 -13.47 26.60
N GLU A 92 -12.80 -14.73 27.02
CA GLU A 92 -11.96 -15.82 26.51
C GLU A 92 -12.13 -16.00 24.99
N SER A 93 -11.06 -15.72 24.23
CA SER A 93 -10.72 -16.50 23.06
C SER A 93 -9.24 -16.33 22.73
N VAL A 94 -8.53 -17.44 22.87
CA VAL A 94 -7.11 -17.66 22.62
C VAL A 94 -6.70 -17.16 21.24
N ARG A 95 -5.82 -16.14 21.16
CA ARG A 95 -4.59 -16.14 20.32
C ARG A 95 -3.53 -15.27 20.98
N LYS A 96 -2.44 -15.92 21.41
CA LYS A 96 -1.06 -15.45 21.59
C LYS A 96 -0.92 -13.95 21.88
N ALA A 97 -0.49 -13.61 23.09
CA ALA A 97 0.05 -12.28 23.42
C ALA A 97 1.20 -11.95 22.46
N GLU A 98 0.87 -11.40 21.30
CA GLU A 98 1.81 -10.79 20.40
C GLU A 98 2.28 -9.55 21.13
N LYS A 99 3.53 -9.63 21.59
CA LYS A 99 4.23 -8.54 22.26
C LYS A 99 3.95 -7.26 21.50
N GLU A 100 3.35 -6.26 22.16
CA GLU A 100 2.98 -5.00 21.50
C GLU A 100 4.15 -4.52 20.62
N PRO A 101 3.88 -4.11 19.37
CA PRO A 101 4.93 -3.66 18.47
C PRO A 101 5.77 -2.59 19.15
N LYS A 102 7.07 -2.82 19.27
CA LYS A 102 7.97 -1.85 19.89
C LYS A 102 8.07 -0.64 18.97
N CYS A 103 7.52 0.49 19.41
CA CYS A 103 7.72 1.77 18.74
C CYS A 103 8.99 2.47 19.24
N GLY A 104 9.48 3.40 18.43
CA GLY A 104 10.65 4.20 18.75
C GLY A 104 10.40 5.21 19.86
N GLN A 105 11.44 5.99 20.17
CA GLN A 105 11.33 7.08 21.13
C GLN A 105 10.31 8.12 20.61
N ASN A 106 9.44 8.59 21.52
CA ASN A 106 8.37 9.54 21.24
C ASN A 106 7.32 9.05 20.22
N GLU A 107 7.14 7.74 20.13
CA GLU A 107 6.09 7.10 19.35
C GLU A 107 5.15 6.29 20.25
N HIS A 108 3.94 6.06 19.77
CA HIS A 108 3.01 5.08 20.33
C HIS A 108 2.48 4.19 19.21
N PHE A 109 2.15 2.93 19.55
CA PHE A 109 1.51 2.05 18.58
C PHE A 109 0.02 2.39 18.51
N SER A 110 -0.48 2.69 17.31
CA SER A 110 -1.91 2.85 17.07
C SER A 110 -2.46 1.63 16.36
N ALA A 111 -3.28 0.85 17.08
CA ALA A 111 -3.98 -0.33 16.57
C ALA A 111 -5.23 0.00 15.74
N SER A 112 -5.49 1.29 15.43
CA SER A 112 -6.64 1.68 14.62
C SER A 112 -6.57 1.08 13.21
N ASN A 113 -7.72 0.66 12.69
CA ASN A 113 -7.89 0.22 11.31
C ASN A 113 -7.84 1.38 10.30
N CYS A 114 -7.84 2.63 10.76
CA CYS A 114 -7.64 3.80 9.94
C CYS A 114 -6.78 4.80 10.72
N ASN A 115 -5.47 4.76 10.47
CA ASN A 115 -4.53 5.75 10.99
C ASN A 115 -4.34 6.90 10.01
N GLY A 116 -3.99 8.06 10.55
CA GLY A 116 -3.56 9.21 9.76
C GLY A 116 -2.06 9.21 9.47
N CYS A 117 -1.56 10.35 9.02
CA CYS A 117 -0.14 10.63 8.87
C CYS A 117 0.42 11.41 10.07
N ASP A 118 1.74 11.39 10.23
CA ASP A 118 2.43 12.19 11.25
C ASP A 118 2.76 13.59 10.70
N PHE A 119 2.86 14.58 11.59
CA PHE A 119 3.49 15.84 11.22
C PHE A 119 4.96 15.59 10.87
N THR A 120 5.47 16.30 9.86
CA THR A 120 6.85 16.12 9.39
C THR A 120 7.67 17.35 9.71
N CYS A 121 8.98 17.20 9.94
CA CYS A 121 9.87 18.35 10.12
C CYS A 121 9.85 19.32 8.93
N ARG A 122 9.47 18.85 7.73
CA ARG A 122 9.33 19.63 6.50
C ARG A 122 8.12 20.55 6.48
N TYR A 123 7.04 20.15 7.12
CA TYR A 123 5.77 20.87 7.08
C TYR A 123 5.19 20.99 8.49
N ARG A 124 5.87 21.76 9.35
CA ARG A 124 5.58 21.83 10.79
C ARG A 124 4.15 22.29 11.12
N GLU A 125 3.54 23.12 10.26
CA GLU A 125 2.20 23.68 10.52
C GLU A 125 1.11 23.09 9.62
N ARG A 126 1.48 22.50 8.48
CA ARG A 126 0.55 21.94 7.49
C ARG A 126 1.19 20.76 6.75
N THR A 127 1.37 19.62 7.41
CA THR A 127 1.67 18.39 6.67
C THR A 127 0.48 18.07 5.76
N PRO A 128 0.67 17.95 4.44
CA PRO A 128 -0.35 17.41 3.56
C PRO A 128 -0.61 15.96 4.00
N CYS A 129 -1.74 15.73 4.65
CA CYS A 129 -2.21 14.41 5.01
C CYS A 129 -3.28 14.02 4.00
N PRO A 130 -3.03 13.07 3.09
CA PRO A 130 -4.09 12.59 2.23
C PRO A 130 -5.23 12.04 3.09
N ALA A 131 -6.48 12.27 2.67
CA ALA A 131 -7.65 11.69 3.31
C ALA A 131 -7.74 10.19 2.99
N MET A 132 -6.77 9.42 3.46
CA MET A 132 -6.65 7.97 3.28
C MET A 132 -6.28 7.32 4.60
N CYS A 133 -6.72 6.07 4.77
CA CYS A 133 -6.39 5.28 5.94
C CYS A 133 -5.04 4.59 5.77
N TYR A 134 -4.20 4.69 6.79
CA TYR A 134 -3.01 3.86 6.94
C TYR A 134 -3.30 2.68 7.88
N PRO A 135 -2.62 1.53 7.69
CA PRO A 135 -2.73 0.38 8.59
C PRO A 135 -2.25 0.71 10.01
N PRO A 136 -2.46 -0.20 10.98
CA PRO A 136 -1.82 -0.13 12.30
C PRO A 136 -0.32 0.15 12.18
N LYS A 137 0.14 1.19 12.87
CA LYS A 137 1.54 1.65 12.80
C LYS A 137 1.95 2.40 14.05
N CYS A 138 3.26 2.58 14.22
CA CYS A 138 3.79 3.54 15.18
C CYS A 138 3.55 4.96 14.67
N MET A 139 2.93 5.80 15.51
CA MET A 139 2.65 7.20 15.24
C MET A 139 3.44 8.09 16.19
N CYS A 140 3.85 9.27 15.73
CA CYS A 140 4.48 10.24 16.60
C CYS A 140 3.51 10.67 17.69
N ASN A 141 4.02 10.81 18.92
CA ASN A 141 3.25 11.40 20.01
C ASN A 141 2.90 12.85 19.69
N LYS A 142 1.81 13.36 20.27
CA LYS A 142 1.37 14.74 20.08
C LYS A 142 2.51 15.72 20.37
N GLY A 143 2.76 16.64 19.43
CA GLY A 143 3.83 17.64 19.53
C GLY A 143 5.20 17.20 19.01
N PHE A 144 5.35 15.93 18.60
CA PHE A 144 6.56 15.43 17.93
C PHE A 144 6.38 15.38 16.41
N TYR A 145 7.50 15.48 15.70
CA TYR A 145 7.55 15.55 14.24
C TYR A 145 8.44 14.44 13.71
N ARG A 146 7.98 13.78 12.64
CA ARG A 146 8.76 12.77 11.94
C ARG A 146 9.86 13.45 11.13
N ASP A 147 11.11 13.13 11.44
CA ASP A 147 12.30 13.62 10.72
C ASP A 147 12.56 12.78 9.44
N PRO A 148 13.48 13.22 8.56
CA PRO A 148 13.84 12.45 7.35
C PRO A 148 14.47 11.08 7.63
N MET A 149 14.92 10.82 8.86
CA MET A 149 15.46 9.55 9.32
C MET A 149 14.38 8.67 9.97
N ASN A 150 13.10 9.05 9.81
CA ASN A 150 11.92 8.35 10.32
C ASN A 150 11.82 8.28 11.86
N ARG A 151 12.42 9.24 12.56
CA ARG A 151 12.34 9.35 14.03
C ARG A 151 11.37 10.46 14.43
N CYS A 152 10.65 10.27 15.53
CA CYS A 152 9.81 11.32 16.11
C CYS A 152 10.63 12.19 17.08
N VAL A 153 10.88 13.43 16.66
CA VAL A 153 11.75 14.38 17.38
C VAL A 153 10.97 15.62 17.81
N ALA A 154 11.49 16.32 18.82
CA ALA A 154 10.92 17.60 19.22
C ALA A 154 11.12 18.64 18.11
N PRO A 155 10.26 19.66 17.97
CA PRO A 155 10.37 20.65 16.90
C PRO A 155 11.72 21.39 16.85
N GLN A 156 12.41 21.54 17.98
CA GLN A 156 13.74 22.16 18.07
C GLN A 156 14.86 21.25 17.52
N GLN A 157 14.62 19.94 17.47
CA GLN A 157 15.55 18.92 16.97
C GLN A 157 15.36 18.62 15.48
N CYS A 158 14.30 19.17 14.86
CA CYS A 158 14.12 19.05 13.43
C CYS A 158 15.30 19.70 12.69
N PRO A 159 15.88 19.03 11.68
CA PRO A 159 17.00 19.57 10.93
C PRO A 159 16.61 20.89 10.28
N GLN A 160 17.56 21.82 10.19
CA GLN A 160 17.40 23.02 9.38
C GLN A 160 17.30 22.57 7.92
N ILE A 161 16.11 22.69 7.37
CA ILE A 161 15.87 22.32 5.98
C ILE A 161 16.39 23.49 5.19
N LEU A 162 17.60 23.35 4.62
CA LEU A 162 18.09 24.30 3.64
C LEU A 162 17.01 24.39 2.55
N PRO A 163 16.55 25.60 2.18
CA PRO A 163 15.59 25.75 1.10
C PRO A 163 16.17 25.07 -0.15
N PRO A 164 15.33 24.44 -0.99
CA PRO A 164 15.83 23.86 -2.24
C PRO A 164 16.57 24.95 -3.00
N PHE A 165 17.81 24.65 -3.42
CA PHE A 165 18.56 25.50 -4.33
C PHE A 165 17.63 25.84 -5.51
N LYS A 166 17.32 27.13 -5.67
CA LYS A 166 16.71 27.62 -6.90
C LYS A 166 17.75 27.39 -8.00
N ALA A 167 17.54 26.37 -8.83
CA ALA A 167 18.18 26.25 -10.13
C ALA A 167 17.54 27.24 -11.11
#